data_AF-A0A932NT70-F1
#
_entry.id   AF-A0A932NT70-F1
#
_cell.length_a   1.000
_cell.length_b   1.000
_cell.length_c   1.000
_cell.angle_alpha   90.00
_cell.angle_beta   90.00
_cell.angle_gamma   90.00
#
_symmetry.space_group_name_H-M   'P 1'
#
loop_
_entity.id
_entity.type
_entity.pdbx_description
1 polymer ?
#
loop_
_entity_poly.entity_id
_entity_poly.type
_entity_poly.pdbx_seq_one_letter_code
_entity_poly.pdbx_strand_id
1 'polypeptide(L)'
;MGELKLPKLPWSSRPGAGQGRPTGQLQQNFSLGPALVALLLVAAVFYGGYFWFVRRVVVGPDEVLVLMKKDGSRSLEGDQIVIPRPPDPKDPTAYAAWEHTYADVNGILEAVFPPGTYFKFSPFDYEREVMNIKQTADVPIGKVGVVVKKFGQRLPPGQVLAEESQDQRGPLPITLQPGRHYKYANPYAYTIKQVDPLTVDPGNRGVVTVMAGAVAKEPNQYLVADGEQGVQRQTEPEGFRYFNPFVKRVTSISIRSHRFEMTGAEAIEFPSSDSFDIRLEGFVEWSIVPDRLPETYVKYGEGGELIPLLEKTIILPYARSFSRLVGSQYNARDFISGDTKLKFQQEFESRLREACAAQGVEVLQALVRDIIPPEAIKDPINEREIAKERILQYEQQIKYAQTEAERVKQEETVKQNTAIGEANKAVVTIEKQAQQDYEVTLTQTRQKLAVAKLRLEAARQQADALVARGQAEANILLLKKRAEAEPLRQQIAAFGGGDSYARYFFYQKIAPSIKSILSNTEGPFADLFKQFAAPAPAPLPGEERPQKVTGVQP
;
A
#
# COMPACT_ATOMS: atom_id res chain seq x y z
N MET A 1 -30.96 -25.26 125.82
CA MET A 1 -31.11 -25.90 127.15
C MET A 1 -32.30 -26.84 127.10
N GLY A 2 -32.26 -27.99 127.77
CA GLY A 2 -33.37 -28.95 127.82
C GLY A 2 -32.92 -30.37 127.47
N GLU A 3 -32.99 -31.28 128.44
CA GLU A 3 -32.47 -32.65 128.35
C GLU A 3 -33.34 -33.64 127.56
N LEU A 4 -32.70 -34.75 127.19
CA LEU A 4 -33.25 -36.11 127.10
C LEU A 4 -34.50 -36.43 127.96
N LYS A 5 -35.34 -37.34 127.46
CA LYS A 5 -35.64 -38.63 128.14
C LYS A 5 -36.48 -39.60 127.28
N LEU A 6 -35.88 -40.74 126.92
CA LEU A 6 -36.54 -42.06 126.91
C LEU A 6 -36.94 -42.40 128.38
N PRO A 7 -37.87 -43.33 128.74
CA PRO A 7 -37.92 -44.70 128.17
C PRO A 7 -39.23 -45.56 128.40
N LYS A 8 -39.07 -46.90 128.25
CA LYS A 8 -39.68 -48.04 128.99
C LYS A 8 -41.03 -48.69 128.59
N LEU A 9 -40.88 -49.98 128.24
CA LEU A 9 -41.81 -51.13 128.34
C LEU A 9 -42.40 -51.30 129.77
N PRO A 10 -43.53 -52.01 130.01
CA PRO A 10 -43.44 -53.48 130.23
C PRO A 10 -44.67 -54.40 129.93
N TRP A 11 -44.30 -55.67 129.72
CA TRP A 11 -44.93 -57.00 129.87
C TRP A 11 -46.14 -57.24 130.83
N SER A 12 -47.10 -58.12 130.42
CA SER A 12 -47.82 -59.18 131.22
C SER A 12 -49.14 -59.66 130.54
N SER A 13 -49.73 -60.86 130.74
CA SER A 13 -49.22 -62.22 131.04
C SER A 13 -50.34 -63.30 130.96
N ARG A 14 -50.14 -64.44 130.25
CA ARG A 14 -50.64 -65.85 130.47
C ARG A 14 -52.13 -66.16 130.88
N PRO A 15 -52.61 -67.43 130.86
CA PRO A 15 -52.47 -68.54 129.88
C PRO A 15 -53.84 -69.24 129.55
N GLY A 16 -53.85 -70.25 128.66
CA GLY A 16 -55.01 -71.16 128.49
C GLY A 16 -54.80 -72.21 127.39
N ALA A 17 -55.19 -73.47 127.63
CA ALA A 17 -54.80 -74.62 126.78
C ALA A 17 -55.93 -75.15 125.86
N GLY A 18 -55.54 -75.77 124.73
CA GLY A 18 -56.42 -76.54 123.85
C GLY A 18 -55.69 -77.06 122.61
N GLN A 19 -55.59 -78.38 122.43
CA GLN A 19 -54.85 -78.98 121.30
C GLN A 19 -55.70 -79.05 120.01
N GLY A 20 -55.09 -78.68 118.87
CA GLY A 20 -55.62 -78.91 117.52
C GLY A 20 -54.47 -79.01 116.52
N ARG A 21 -54.57 -79.93 115.55
CA ARG A 21 -53.50 -80.23 114.57
C ARG A 21 -53.24 -79.04 113.62
N PRO A 22 -51.99 -78.83 113.14
CA PRO A 22 -51.65 -77.66 112.36
C PRO A 22 -52.25 -77.73 110.95
N THR A 23 -53.12 -76.79 110.61
CA THR A 23 -53.48 -76.50 109.22
C THR A 23 -52.75 -75.21 108.81
N GLY A 24 -51.59 -75.36 108.18
CA GLY A 24 -50.79 -74.23 107.72
C GLY A 24 -51.43 -73.55 106.51
N GLN A 25 -52.40 -72.67 106.73
CA GLN A 25 -52.84 -71.73 105.70
C GLN A 25 -51.76 -70.67 105.49
N LEU A 26 -50.85 -70.94 104.56
CA LEU A 26 -50.03 -69.91 103.93
C LEU A 26 -50.96 -68.99 103.13
N GLN A 27 -51.40 -67.91 103.78
CA GLN A 27 -52.18 -66.85 103.16
C GLN A 27 -51.27 -66.05 102.23
N GLN A 28 -51.00 -66.59 101.03
CA GLN A 28 -50.30 -65.92 99.96
C GLN A 28 -51.16 -64.76 99.44
N ASN A 29 -50.97 -63.59 100.04
CA ASN A 29 -51.40 -62.32 99.47
C ASN A 29 -50.59 -62.09 98.19
N PHE A 30 -51.09 -62.59 97.06
CA PHE A 30 -50.62 -62.20 95.73
C PHE A 30 -50.92 -60.72 95.52
N SER A 31 -49.98 -59.85 95.92
CA SER A 31 -49.98 -58.47 95.48
C SER A 31 -49.88 -58.46 93.96
N LEU A 32 -50.94 -58.03 93.28
CA LEU A 32 -50.96 -57.90 91.81
C LEU A 32 -49.89 -56.93 91.28
N GLY A 33 -49.40 -56.01 92.12
CA GLY A 33 -48.36 -55.02 91.81
C GLY A 33 -47.10 -55.59 91.11
N PRO A 34 -46.24 -56.38 91.79
CA PRO A 34 -45.01 -56.89 91.19
C PRO A 34 -45.20 -57.72 89.92
N ALA A 35 -46.26 -58.52 89.81
CA ALA A 35 -46.55 -59.29 88.60
C ALA A 35 -46.93 -58.37 87.41
N LEU A 36 -47.74 -57.35 87.66
CA LEU A 36 -48.18 -56.38 86.66
C LEU A 36 -47.00 -55.45 86.26
N VAL A 37 -46.13 -55.07 87.20
CA VAL A 37 -44.87 -54.36 86.92
C VAL A 37 -43.91 -55.19 86.08
N ALA A 38 -43.75 -56.48 86.37
CA ALA A 38 -42.92 -57.39 85.56
C ALA A 38 -43.47 -57.53 84.14
N LEU A 39 -44.79 -57.67 83.98
CA LEU A 39 -45.45 -57.75 82.68
C LEU A 39 -45.29 -56.44 81.88
N LEU A 40 -45.42 -55.27 82.53
CA LEU A 40 -45.15 -53.97 81.92
C LEU A 40 -43.68 -53.80 81.50
N LEU A 41 -42.72 -54.27 82.30
CA LEU A 41 -41.29 -54.26 81.93
C LEU A 41 -41.02 -55.15 80.71
N VAL A 42 -41.59 -56.37 80.68
CA VAL A 42 -41.48 -57.27 79.53
C VAL A 42 -42.10 -56.64 78.29
N ALA A 43 -43.29 -56.04 78.40
CA ALA A 43 -43.95 -55.32 77.31
C ALA A 43 -43.13 -54.11 76.83
N ALA A 44 -42.50 -53.35 77.73
CA ALA A 44 -41.64 -52.23 77.39
C ALA A 44 -40.35 -52.67 76.66
N VAL A 45 -39.75 -53.81 77.05
CA VAL A 45 -38.59 -54.40 76.36
C VAL A 45 -38.99 -54.91 74.97
N PHE A 46 -40.12 -55.61 74.84
CA PHE A 46 -40.62 -56.03 73.52
C PHE A 46 -40.97 -54.84 72.63
N TYR A 47 -41.61 -53.80 73.15
CA TYR A 47 -41.91 -52.57 72.42
C TYR A 47 -40.64 -51.83 72.01
N GLY A 48 -39.64 -51.72 72.90
CA GLY A 48 -38.33 -51.15 72.59
C GLY A 48 -37.59 -51.92 71.51
N GLY A 49 -37.61 -53.26 71.56
CA GLY A 49 -37.06 -54.13 70.53
C GLY A 49 -37.78 -53.98 69.19
N TYR A 50 -39.12 -53.97 69.19
CA TYR A 50 -39.92 -53.71 67.99
C TYR A 50 -39.64 -52.33 67.38
N PHE A 51 -39.57 -51.29 68.21
CA PHE A 51 -39.26 -49.93 67.79
C PHE A 51 -37.84 -49.83 67.20
N TRP A 52 -36.85 -50.49 67.80
CA TRP A 52 -35.45 -50.42 67.39
C TRP A 52 -35.06 -51.34 66.22
N PHE A 53 -35.66 -52.52 66.09
CA PHE A 53 -35.29 -53.51 65.07
C PHE A 53 -36.29 -53.60 63.91
N VAL A 54 -37.59 -53.32 64.14
CA VAL A 54 -38.63 -53.47 63.10
C VAL A 54 -39.00 -52.11 62.49
N ARG A 55 -39.28 -51.09 63.32
CA ARG A 55 -39.65 -49.75 62.84
C ARG A 55 -38.47 -48.94 62.31
N ARG A 56 -37.26 -49.15 62.86
CA ARG A 56 -36.03 -48.46 62.42
C ARG A 56 -35.66 -48.86 60.99
N VAL A 57 -35.59 -47.87 60.10
CA VAL A 57 -34.91 -47.97 58.80
C VAL A 57 -33.77 -46.95 58.77
N VAL A 58 -32.58 -47.40 58.37
CA VAL A 58 -31.39 -46.57 58.21
C VAL A 58 -31.13 -46.41 56.73
N VAL A 59 -30.99 -45.15 56.29
CA VAL A 59 -30.66 -44.76 54.92
C VAL A 59 -29.23 -44.24 54.95
N GLY A 60 -28.32 -44.92 54.28
CA GLY A 60 -26.90 -44.59 54.26
C GLY A 60 -26.58 -43.33 53.44
N PRO A 61 -25.32 -42.87 53.48
CA PRO A 61 -24.86 -41.85 52.53
C PRO A 61 -24.97 -42.39 51.10
N ASP A 62 -25.34 -41.52 50.16
CA ASP A 62 -25.60 -41.85 48.76
C ASP A 62 -26.83 -42.75 48.53
N GLU A 63 -27.68 -42.94 49.54
CA GLU A 63 -28.93 -43.70 49.44
C GLU A 63 -30.17 -42.81 49.62
N VAL A 64 -31.29 -43.30 49.10
CA VAL A 64 -32.64 -42.75 49.32
C VAL A 64 -33.60 -43.87 49.67
N LEU A 65 -34.54 -43.58 50.57
CA LEU A 65 -35.65 -44.49 50.88
C LEU A 65 -36.87 -44.10 50.04
N VAL A 66 -37.26 -45.01 49.16
CA VAL A 66 -38.54 -45.00 48.45
C VAL A 66 -39.52 -45.86 49.24
N LEU A 67 -40.77 -45.41 49.33
CA LEU A 67 -41.83 -46.12 50.05
C LEU A 67 -42.97 -46.46 49.11
N MET A 68 -43.47 -47.69 49.19
CA MET A 68 -44.78 -48.05 48.64
C MET A 68 -45.77 -48.17 49.79
N LYS A 69 -46.83 -47.38 49.77
CA LYS A 69 -47.94 -47.45 50.71
C LYS A 69 -48.77 -48.70 50.42
N LYS A 70 -48.89 -49.59 51.42
CA LYS A 70 -49.61 -50.87 51.32
C LYS A 70 -51.08 -50.75 51.72
N ASP A 71 -51.39 -49.80 52.60
CA ASP A 71 -52.73 -49.49 53.07
C ASP A 71 -53.49 -48.58 52.10
N GLY A 72 -54.80 -48.81 52.00
CA GLY A 72 -55.72 -48.12 51.10
C GLY A 72 -56.73 -49.11 50.51
N SER A 73 -58.02 -48.77 50.56
CA SER A 73 -59.08 -49.61 50.00
C SER A 73 -59.20 -49.50 48.48
N ARG A 74 -58.63 -48.44 47.90
CA ARG A 74 -58.63 -48.14 46.46
C ARG A 74 -57.21 -48.24 45.88
N SER A 75 -57.14 -48.40 44.56
CA SER A 75 -55.90 -48.23 43.79
C SER A 75 -55.98 -46.96 42.94
N LEU A 76 -54.81 -46.47 42.52
CA LEU A 76 -54.68 -45.32 41.63
C LEU A 76 -55.37 -45.56 40.29
N GLU A 77 -55.87 -44.48 39.66
CA GLU A 77 -56.64 -44.56 38.43
C GLU A 77 -55.77 -44.85 37.19
N GLY A 78 -56.28 -45.70 36.29
CA GLY A 78 -55.70 -45.95 34.98
C GLY A 78 -54.37 -46.70 35.02
N ASP A 79 -53.32 -46.07 34.46
CA ASP A 79 -51.96 -46.61 34.37
C ASP A 79 -50.99 -45.99 35.39
N GLN A 80 -51.52 -45.33 36.43
CA GLN A 80 -50.73 -44.66 37.47
C GLN A 80 -50.35 -45.61 38.62
N ILE A 81 -49.11 -45.49 39.10
CA ILE A 81 -48.57 -46.26 40.25
C ILE A 81 -47.95 -45.36 41.33
N VAL A 82 -47.91 -44.05 41.11
CA VAL A 82 -47.25 -43.07 41.99
C VAL A 82 -48.29 -42.15 42.63
N ILE A 83 -48.23 -42.03 43.95
CA ILE A 83 -48.98 -41.09 44.75
C ILE A 83 -48.21 -39.76 44.76
N PRO A 84 -48.75 -38.66 44.21
CA PRO A 84 -48.08 -37.36 44.17
C PRO A 84 -47.82 -36.83 45.59
N ARG A 85 -46.80 -35.99 45.74
CA ARG A 85 -46.51 -35.32 47.01
C ARG A 85 -47.70 -34.45 47.44
N PRO A 86 -48.06 -34.43 48.74
CA PRO A 86 -49.07 -33.50 49.24
C PRO A 86 -48.65 -32.04 48.99
N PRO A 87 -49.61 -31.15 48.67
CA PRO A 87 -49.40 -29.70 48.63
C PRO A 87 -48.85 -29.14 49.96
N ASP A 88 -48.38 -27.88 49.95
CA ASP A 88 -47.98 -27.20 51.19
C ASP A 88 -49.15 -27.22 52.19
N PRO A 89 -48.99 -27.76 53.41
CA PRO A 89 -50.03 -27.76 54.44
C PRO A 89 -50.58 -26.36 54.80
N LYS A 90 -49.91 -25.28 54.38
CA LYS A 90 -50.40 -23.89 54.49
C LYS A 90 -51.50 -23.53 53.49
N ASP A 91 -51.78 -24.36 52.50
CA ASP A 91 -52.98 -24.28 51.66
C ASP A 91 -53.95 -25.41 52.05
N PRO A 92 -54.92 -25.15 52.95
CA PRO A 92 -55.87 -26.16 53.39
C PRO A 92 -56.78 -26.65 52.26
N THR A 93 -56.99 -25.85 51.21
CA THR A 93 -57.91 -26.18 50.12
C THR A 93 -57.28 -27.19 49.15
N ALA A 94 -56.03 -26.95 48.76
CA ALA A 94 -55.25 -27.88 47.96
C ALA A 94 -54.95 -29.17 48.74
N TYR A 95 -54.62 -29.06 50.03
CA TYR A 95 -54.35 -30.23 50.87
C TYR A 95 -55.59 -31.12 51.04
N ALA A 96 -56.77 -30.56 51.33
CA ALA A 96 -58.00 -31.34 51.48
C ALA A 96 -58.43 -32.04 50.17
N ALA A 97 -58.24 -31.39 49.01
CA ALA A 97 -58.49 -32.00 47.70
C ALA A 97 -57.53 -33.16 47.40
N TRP A 98 -56.25 -33.00 47.75
CA TRP A 98 -55.26 -34.08 47.66
C TRP A 98 -55.60 -35.23 48.61
N GLU A 99 -55.97 -34.93 49.87
CA GLU A 99 -56.30 -35.93 50.89
C GLU A 99 -57.52 -36.78 50.48
N HIS A 100 -58.61 -36.15 50.02
CA HIS A 100 -59.79 -36.85 49.52
C HIS A 100 -59.46 -37.82 48.36
N THR A 101 -58.49 -37.44 47.52
CA THR A 101 -58.08 -38.22 46.35
C THR A 101 -57.11 -39.36 46.72
N TYR A 102 -56.11 -39.08 47.55
CA TYR A 102 -54.94 -39.96 47.76
C TYR A 102 -54.78 -40.55 49.16
N ALA A 103 -55.58 -40.16 50.17
CA ALA A 103 -55.43 -40.70 51.52
C ALA A 103 -55.72 -42.21 51.61
N ASP A 104 -56.70 -42.70 50.84
CA ASP A 104 -57.17 -44.09 50.85
C ASP A 104 -56.78 -44.87 49.56
N VAL A 105 -55.65 -44.52 48.95
CA VAL A 105 -55.07 -45.32 47.85
C VAL A 105 -53.78 -46.01 48.26
N ASN A 106 -53.53 -47.19 47.69
CA ASN A 106 -52.22 -47.85 47.72
C ASN A 106 -51.36 -47.41 46.51
N GLY A 107 -50.03 -47.45 46.65
CA GLY A 107 -49.11 -47.00 45.60
C GLY A 107 -47.78 -46.45 46.10
N ILE A 108 -46.88 -46.11 45.17
CA ILE A 108 -45.51 -45.65 45.45
C ILE A 108 -45.54 -44.15 45.78
N LEU A 109 -45.00 -43.72 46.91
CA LEU A 109 -44.92 -42.29 47.24
C LEU A 109 -43.89 -41.59 46.34
N GLU A 110 -44.29 -40.48 45.69
CA GLU A 110 -43.37 -39.64 44.92
C GLU A 110 -42.20 -39.12 45.80
N ALA A 111 -42.52 -38.72 47.03
CA ALA A 111 -41.55 -38.21 47.98
C ALA A 111 -40.59 -39.30 48.48
N VAL A 112 -39.29 -39.10 48.23
CA VAL A 112 -38.21 -39.90 48.81
C VAL A 112 -37.74 -39.33 50.15
N PHE A 113 -37.12 -40.18 50.96
CA PHE A 113 -36.50 -39.77 52.22
C PHE A 113 -34.97 -39.83 52.12
N PRO A 114 -34.27 -38.71 52.37
CA PRO A 114 -32.81 -38.61 52.25
C PRO A 114 -32.06 -39.41 53.35
N PRO A 115 -30.71 -39.49 53.30
CA PRO A 115 -29.90 -40.17 54.31
C PRO A 115 -30.27 -39.79 55.75
N GLY A 116 -30.45 -40.79 56.60
CA GLY A 116 -31.00 -40.60 57.95
C GLY A 116 -31.58 -41.87 58.55
N THR A 117 -31.95 -41.81 59.83
CA THR A 117 -32.65 -42.91 60.53
C THR A 117 -34.11 -42.53 60.75
N TYR A 118 -35.02 -43.36 60.25
CA TYR A 118 -36.47 -43.14 60.36
C TYR A 118 -37.12 -44.25 61.19
N PHE A 119 -38.05 -43.86 62.07
CA PHE A 119 -38.86 -44.78 62.88
C PHE A 119 -40.36 -44.71 62.53
N LYS A 120 -40.77 -43.73 61.71
CA LYS A 120 -42.19 -43.50 61.41
C LYS A 120 -42.77 -44.52 60.41
N PHE A 121 -41.94 -45.07 59.51
CA PHE A 121 -42.35 -45.99 58.46
C PHE A 121 -42.33 -47.46 58.93
N SER A 122 -43.49 -47.95 59.38
CA SER A 122 -43.69 -49.36 59.70
C SER A 122 -43.57 -50.22 58.44
N PRO A 123 -42.93 -51.41 58.48
CA PRO A 123 -42.91 -52.35 57.35
C PRO A 123 -44.27 -52.99 57.03
N PHE A 124 -45.23 -52.86 57.94
CA PHE A 124 -46.61 -53.33 57.76
C PHE A 124 -47.41 -52.33 56.89
N ASP A 125 -47.26 -51.04 57.17
CA ASP A 125 -47.93 -49.95 56.46
C ASP A 125 -47.23 -49.64 55.12
N TYR A 126 -45.90 -49.79 55.05
CA TYR A 126 -45.09 -49.47 53.88
C TYR A 126 -44.15 -50.62 53.44
N GLU A 127 -44.01 -50.81 52.13
CA GLU A 127 -42.80 -51.38 51.54
C GLU A 127 -41.67 -50.36 51.66
N ARG A 128 -40.44 -50.81 51.91
CA ARG A 128 -39.29 -49.94 52.16
C ARG A 128 -38.16 -50.35 51.24
N GLU A 129 -37.94 -49.58 50.18
CA GLU A 129 -36.86 -49.80 49.22
C GLU A 129 -35.77 -48.76 49.43
N VAL A 130 -34.57 -49.21 49.81
CA VAL A 130 -33.38 -48.35 49.90
C VAL A 130 -32.64 -48.45 48.57
N MET A 131 -32.45 -47.32 47.91
CA MET A 131 -31.88 -47.23 46.56
C MET A 131 -30.65 -46.33 46.53
N ASN A 132 -29.68 -46.65 45.68
CA ASN A 132 -28.50 -45.82 45.51
C ASN A 132 -28.77 -44.65 44.55
N ILE A 133 -28.57 -43.41 45.01
CA ILE A 133 -28.88 -42.20 44.22
C ILE A 133 -28.01 -42.08 42.96
N LYS A 134 -26.82 -42.69 42.93
CA LYS A 134 -25.92 -42.68 41.76
C LYS A 134 -26.52 -43.39 40.54
N GLN A 135 -27.50 -44.27 40.76
CA GLN A 135 -28.17 -45.00 39.69
C GLN A 135 -29.45 -44.31 39.21
N THR A 136 -30.05 -43.43 40.02
CA THR A 136 -31.37 -42.85 39.74
C THR A 136 -31.36 -41.34 39.50
N ALA A 137 -30.56 -40.57 40.25
CA ALA A 137 -30.57 -39.11 40.22
C ALA A 137 -29.22 -38.45 40.54
N ASP A 138 -28.13 -38.99 39.98
CA ASP A 138 -26.83 -38.34 39.91
C ASP A 138 -26.55 -37.92 38.46
N VAL A 139 -26.17 -36.66 38.28
CA VAL A 139 -25.80 -36.07 36.99
C VAL A 139 -24.28 -35.94 36.97
N PRO A 140 -23.56 -36.69 36.11
CA PRO A 140 -22.11 -36.61 36.04
C PRO A 140 -21.60 -35.21 35.70
N ILE A 141 -20.37 -34.91 36.12
CA ILE A 141 -19.65 -33.70 35.69
C ILE A 141 -19.55 -33.71 34.16
N GLY A 142 -19.86 -32.58 33.53
CA GLY A 142 -19.89 -32.47 32.07
C GLY A 142 -21.15 -33.01 31.39
N LYS A 143 -22.20 -33.38 32.12
CA LYS A 143 -23.54 -33.66 31.58
C LYS A 143 -24.58 -32.68 32.15
N VAL A 144 -25.76 -32.63 31.54
CA VAL A 144 -26.97 -32.02 32.11
C VAL A 144 -28.08 -33.06 32.19
N GLY A 145 -28.79 -33.08 33.33
CA GLY A 145 -29.92 -33.97 33.55
C GLY A 145 -31.24 -33.33 33.10
N VAL A 146 -31.96 -33.99 32.20
CA VAL A 146 -33.33 -33.64 31.81
C VAL A 146 -34.29 -34.56 32.55
N VAL A 147 -35.19 -34.00 33.36
CA VAL A 147 -36.17 -34.80 34.11
C VAL A 147 -37.35 -35.16 33.23
N VAL A 148 -37.71 -36.44 33.19
CA VAL A 148 -38.98 -36.94 32.64
C VAL A 148 -39.82 -37.46 33.79
N LYS A 149 -40.98 -36.84 34.03
CA LYS A 149 -41.99 -37.28 35.00
C LYS A 149 -42.84 -38.40 34.39
N LYS A 150 -43.00 -39.51 35.10
CA LYS A 150 -43.66 -40.74 34.62
C LYS A 150 -45.16 -40.82 34.93
N PHE A 151 -45.63 -40.07 35.91
CA PHE A 151 -46.99 -40.15 36.47
C PHE A 151 -47.78 -38.84 36.29
N GLY A 152 -49.10 -38.92 36.47
CA GLY A 152 -50.04 -37.82 36.25
C GLY A 152 -50.76 -37.90 34.90
N GLN A 153 -51.38 -36.79 34.49
CA GLN A 153 -52.19 -36.67 33.27
C GLN A 153 -51.35 -36.82 31.99
N ARG A 154 -51.95 -37.34 30.92
CA ARG A 154 -51.28 -37.45 29.61
C ARG A 154 -51.16 -36.06 28.96
N LEU A 155 -50.04 -35.81 28.28
CA LEU A 155 -49.84 -34.58 27.50
C LEU A 155 -50.93 -34.42 26.42
N PRO A 156 -51.54 -33.24 26.28
CA PRO A 156 -52.37 -32.88 25.13
C PRO A 156 -51.63 -33.06 23.80
N PRO A 157 -52.32 -33.43 22.71
CA PRO A 157 -51.71 -33.51 21.39
C PRO A 157 -51.01 -32.20 20.99
N GLY A 158 -49.74 -32.29 20.59
CA GLY A 158 -48.91 -31.14 20.23
C GLY A 158 -48.10 -30.54 21.39
N GLN A 159 -48.42 -30.83 22.64
CA GLN A 159 -47.64 -30.37 23.80
C GLN A 159 -46.43 -31.30 24.05
N VAL A 160 -45.23 -30.74 24.13
CA VAL A 160 -43.96 -31.49 24.26
C VAL A 160 -43.45 -31.56 25.70
N LEU A 161 -43.64 -30.51 26.48
CA LEU A 161 -43.20 -30.41 27.89
C LEU A 161 -44.38 -30.54 28.83
N ALA A 162 -44.19 -31.22 29.96
CA ALA A 162 -45.20 -31.34 31.01
C ALA A 162 -45.15 -30.16 31.99
N GLU A 163 -46.32 -29.62 32.33
CA GLU A 163 -46.50 -28.62 33.37
C GLU A 163 -46.68 -29.29 34.75
N GLU A 164 -45.86 -28.92 35.74
CA GLU A 164 -46.02 -29.40 37.14
C GLU A 164 -47.36 -28.94 37.74
N SER A 165 -47.87 -27.76 37.36
CA SER A 165 -49.15 -27.17 37.81
C SER A 165 -50.40 -27.94 37.38
N GLN A 166 -50.36 -28.62 36.24
CA GLN A 166 -51.48 -29.39 35.68
C GLN A 166 -51.37 -30.89 35.99
N ASP A 167 -50.45 -31.28 36.86
CA ASP A 167 -50.07 -32.67 37.14
C ASP A 167 -49.80 -33.51 35.87
N GLN A 168 -49.19 -32.92 34.83
CA GLN A 168 -48.94 -33.66 33.58
C GLN A 168 -47.71 -34.58 33.69
N ARG A 169 -47.64 -35.62 32.85
CA ARG A 169 -46.51 -36.55 32.71
C ARG A 169 -45.75 -36.33 31.41
N GLY A 170 -44.42 -36.28 31.48
CA GLY A 170 -43.57 -35.99 30.32
C GLY A 170 -42.25 -35.32 30.71
N PRO A 171 -41.46 -34.87 29.73
CA PRO A 171 -40.26 -34.07 29.97
C PRO A 171 -40.62 -32.75 30.66
N LEU A 172 -39.97 -32.44 31.78
CA LEU A 172 -40.14 -31.16 32.47
C LEU A 172 -39.26 -30.10 31.81
N PRO A 173 -39.62 -28.79 31.89
CA PRO A 173 -38.81 -27.71 31.32
C PRO A 173 -37.44 -27.55 31.99
N ILE A 174 -37.32 -27.93 33.27
CA ILE A 174 -36.11 -27.74 34.08
C ILE A 174 -34.90 -28.57 33.61
N THR A 175 -33.71 -28.03 33.86
CA THR A 175 -32.43 -28.73 33.72
C THR A 175 -31.76 -28.92 35.08
N LEU A 176 -31.21 -30.12 35.31
CA LEU A 176 -30.41 -30.45 36.48
C LEU A 176 -28.92 -30.28 36.18
N GLN A 177 -28.24 -29.44 36.95
CA GLN A 177 -26.78 -29.31 36.93
C GLN A 177 -26.09 -30.58 37.46
N PRO A 178 -24.79 -30.79 37.19
CA PRO A 178 -24.03 -31.89 37.78
C PRO A 178 -24.18 -32.00 39.30
N GLY A 179 -24.28 -33.24 39.79
CA GLY A 179 -24.53 -33.56 41.20
C GLY A 179 -25.82 -34.34 41.42
N ARG A 180 -26.21 -34.45 42.70
CA ARG A 180 -27.23 -35.38 43.20
C ARG A 180 -28.55 -34.67 43.49
N HIS A 181 -29.63 -35.18 42.92
CA HIS A 181 -30.93 -34.52 42.93
C HIS A 181 -31.99 -35.32 43.67
N TYR A 182 -31.95 -35.26 45.01
CA TYR A 182 -32.88 -35.99 45.89
C TYR A 182 -34.37 -35.78 45.52
N LYS A 183 -34.80 -34.59 45.06
CA LYS A 183 -36.21 -34.34 44.63
C LYS A 183 -36.67 -35.35 43.55
N TYR A 184 -35.77 -35.82 42.69
CA TYR A 184 -36.07 -36.64 41.52
C TYR A 184 -35.49 -38.08 41.63
N ALA A 185 -35.09 -38.51 42.83
CA ALA A 185 -34.40 -39.78 43.03
C ALA A 185 -35.29 -41.03 43.02
N ASN A 186 -36.62 -40.88 43.02
CA ASN A 186 -37.57 -41.98 42.86
C ASN A 186 -37.61 -42.43 41.37
N PRO A 187 -37.12 -43.63 41.02
CA PRO A 187 -37.07 -44.10 39.63
C PRO A 187 -38.43 -44.51 39.05
N TYR A 188 -39.45 -44.73 39.90
CA TYR A 188 -40.82 -44.99 39.46
C TYR A 188 -41.54 -43.69 39.09
N ALA A 189 -41.24 -42.60 39.79
CA ALA A 189 -41.81 -41.27 39.56
C ALA A 189 -41.10 -40.48 38.44
N TYR A 190 -39.77 -40.60 38.36
CA TYR A 190 -38.93 -39.78 37.48
C TYR A 190 -37.92 -40.61 36.69
N THR A 191 -37.34 -40.01 35.66
CA THR A 191 -36.17 -40.52 34.95
C THR A 191 -35.35 -39.36 34.45
N ILE A 192 -34.07 -39.36 34.80
CA ILE A 192 -33.14 -38.30 34.41
C ILE A 192 -32.38 -38.76 33.17
N LYS A 193 -32.73 -38.18 32.01
CA LYS A 193 -31.99 -38.35 30.77
C LYS A 193 -30.76 -37.46 30.83
N GLN A 194 -29.57 -38.06 30.88
CA GLN A 194 -28.32 -37.34 30.79
C GLN A 194 -28.08 -36.98 29.32
N VAL A 195 -27.88 -35.68 29.04
CA VAL A 195 -27.54 -35.19 27.71
C VAL A 195 -26.27 -34.36 27.78
N ASP A 196 -25.58 -34.24 26.65
CA ASP A 196 -24.39 -33.41 26.55
C ASP A 196 -24.75 -31.91 26.65
N PRO A 197 -23.95 -31.12 27.38
CA PRO A 197 -24.10 -29.68 27.42
C PRO A 197 -23.74 -29.09 26.05
N LEU A 198 -24.31 -27.92 25.76
CA LEU A 198 -23.96 -27.19 24.55
C LEU A 198 -22.77 -26.27 24.86
N THR A 199 -21.72 -26.38 24.03
CA THR A 199 -20.70 -25.35 23.90
C THR A 199 -20.87 -24.67 22.55
N VAL A 200 -20.98 -23.34 22.54
CA VAL A 200 -20.82 -22.54 21.33
C VAL A 200 -19.35 -22.12 21.29
N ASP A 201 -18.59 -22.65 20.34
CA ASP A 201 -17.15 -22.39 20.26
C ASP A 201 -16.83 -20.92 19.96
N PRO A 202 -15.65 -20.41 20.36
CA PRO A 202 -15.25 -19.04 20.03
C PRO A 202 -15.29 -18.78 18.54
N GLY A 203 -15.86 -17.64 18.14
CA GLY A 203 -16.09 -17.29 16.73
C GLY A 203 -17.26 -18.00 16.05
N ASN A 204 -18.07 -18.76 16.80
CA ASN A 204 -19.38 -19.25 16.36
C ASN A 204 -20.50 -18.47 17.07
N ARG A 205 -21.73 -18.59 16.56
CA ARG A 205 -22.96 -18.21 17.28
C ARG A 205 -24.00 -19.32 17.22
N GLY A 206 -24.80 -19.42 18.27
CA GLY A 206 -25.85 -20.42 18.40
C GLY A 206 -27.18 -19.92 17.83
N VAL A 207 -27.64 -20.47 16.71
CA VAL A 207 -28.99 -20.22 16.19
C VAL A 207 -30.00 -20.99 17.03
N VAL A 208 -30.94 -20.28 17.67
CA VAL A 208 -31.91 -20.87 18.60
C VAL A 208 -33.19 -21.26 17.88
N THR A 209 -33.60 -22.52 18.02
CA THR A 209 -34.92 -23.03 17.65
C THR A 209 -35.68 -23.41 18.93
N VAL A 210 -36.73 -22.67 19.29
CA VAL A 210 -37.64 -23.09 20.37
C VAL A 210 -38.60 -24.14 19.83
N MET A 211 -38.67 -25.29 20.51
CA MET A 211 -39.50 -26.42 20.10
C MET A 211 -40.73 -26.60 20.98
N ALA A 212 -40.65 -26.16 22.24
CA ALA A 212 -41.76 -26.17 23.19
C ALA A 212 -41.92 -24.77 23.79
N GLY A 213 -42.76 -23.96 23.16
CA GLY A 213 -43.11 -22.61 23.55
C GLY A 213 -44.54 -22.28 23.10
N ALA A 214 -44.95 -21.03 23.21
CA ALA A 214 -46.24 -20.60 22.68
C ALA A 214 -46.27 -20.76 21.15
N VAL A 215 -47.42 -21.13 20.56
CA VAL A 215 -47.58 -21.16 19.10
C VAL A 215 -47.34 -19.75 18.56
N ALA A 216 -46.55 -19.64 17.49
CA ALA A 216 -46.20 -18.35 16.90
C ALA A 216 -47.44 -17.57 16.44
N LYS A 217 -47.52 -16.30 16.80
CA LYS A 217 -48.68 -15.45 16.46
C LYS A 217 -48.76 -15.13 14.98
N GLU A 218 -47.61 -15.02 14.34
CA GLU A 218 -47.44 -14.70 12.92
C GLU A 218 -46.83 -15.92 12.20
N PRO A 219 -47.62 -16.97 11.92
CA PRO A 219 -47.13 -18.14 11.20
C PRO A 219 -46.69 -17.76 9.77
N ASN A 220 -45.72 -18.50 9.24
CA ASN A 220 -45.08 -18.32 7.93
C ASN A 220 -44.06 -17.16 7.82
N GLN A 221 -43.57 -16.60 8.93
CA GLN A 221 -42.33 -15.82 8.91
C GLN A 221 -41.09 -16.72 9.09
N TYR A 222 -39.93 -16.27 8.60
CA TYR A 222 -38.65 -16.95 8.85
C TYR A 222 -38.27 -16.98 10.33
N LEU A 223 -38.59 -15.92 11.08
CA LEU A 223 -38.21 -15.74 12.49
C LEU A 223 -39.42 -15.36 13.33
N VAL A 224 -39.57 -16.01 14.48
CA VAL A 224 -40.68 -15.78 15.42
C VAL A 224 -40.27 -14.79 16.54
N ALA A 225 -41.21 -14.40 17.39
CA ALA A 225 -40.90 -13.60 18.58
C ALA A 225 -40.25 -14.45 19.67
N ASP A 226 -39.52 -13.80 20.59
CA ASP A 226 -38.76 -14.51 21.62
C ASP A 226 -39.69 -15.33 22.55
N GLY A 227 -39.43 -16.64 22.65
CA GLY A 227 -40.23 -17.61 23.40
C GLY A 227 -41.37 -18.28 22.61
N GLU A 228 -41.68 -17.81 21.39
CA GLU A 228 -42.60 -18.49 20.49
C GLU A 228 -41.92 -19.69 19.79
N GLN A 229 -42.68 -20.71 19.42
CA GLN A 229 -42.18 -21.92 18.76
C GLN A 229 -41.67 -21.60 17.35
N GLY A 230 -40.39 -21.86 17.09
CA GLY A 230 -39.71 -21.52 15.83
C GLY A 230 -38.28 -21.03 16.03
N VAL A 231 -37.65 -20.57 14.95
CA VAL A 231 -36.30 -19.97 15.02
C VAL A 231 -36.39 -18.53 15.54
N GLN A 232 -35.60 -18.24 16.56
CA GLN A 232 -35.63 -16.97 17.29
C GLN A 232 -34.81 -15.90 16.55
N ARG A 233 -35.10 -14.63 16.82
CA ARG A 233 -34.32 -13.49 16.31
C ARG A 233 -32.97 -13.34 17.04
N GLN A 234 -32.93 -13.69 18.31
CA GLN A 234 -31.70 -13.63 19.12
C GLN A 234 -30.86 -14.91 18.95
N THR A 235 -29.55 -14.74 18.75
CA THR A 235 -28.55 -15.82 18.78
C THR A 235 -27.95 -15.98 20.17
N GLU A 236 -27.62 -17.20 20.58
CA GLU A 236 -26.76 -17.43 21.75
C GLU A 236 -25.31 -17.02 21.42
N PRO A 237 -24.61 -16.28 22.31
CA PRO A 237 -23.20 -15.97 22.16
C PRO A 237 -22.33 -17.20 22.43
N GLU A 238 -21.02 -17.06 22.19
CA GLU A 238 -20.02 -18.07 22.53
C GLU A 238 -20.01 -18.42 24.04
N GLY A 239 -19.62 -19.67 24.33
CA GLY A 239 -19.45 -20.20 25.68
C GLY A 239 -20.28 -21.44 25.98
N PHE A 240 -20.09 -21.93 27.20
CA PHE A 240 -20.72 -23.14 27.73
C PHE A 240 -22.09 -22.86 28.35
N ARG A 241 -23.11 -23.67 28.02
CA ARG A 241 -24.47 -23.54 28.56
C ARG A 241 -25.13 -24.91 28.77
N TYR A 242 -25.93 -24.99 29.83
CA TYR A 242 -26.86 -26.10 30.05
C TYR A 242 -28.22 -25.73 29.46
N PHE A 243 -28.70 -26.53 28.51
CA PHE A 243 -30.01 -26.36 27.89
C PHE A 243 -30.80 -27.66 27.91
N ASN A 244 -32.12 -27.53 27.93
CA ASN A 244 -33.04 -28.65 27.79
C ASN A 244 -33.36 -28.86 26.29
N PRO A 245 -32.92 -29.96 25.66
CA PRO A 245 -33.17 -30.23 24.25
C PRO A 245 -34.64 -30.55 23.91
N PHE A 246 -35.56 -30.57 24.90
CA PHE A 246 -37.01 -30.56 24.64
C PHE A 246 -37.60 -29.14 24.64
N VAL A 247 -36.93 -28.16 25.27
CA VAL A 247 -37.34 -26.74 25.26
C VAL A 247 -36.84 -26.06 23.98
N LYS A 248 -35.53 -26.07 23.77
CA LYS A 248 -34.87 -25.42 22.63
C LYS A 248 -33.68 -26.20 22.12
N ARG A 249 -33.50 -26.20 20.80
CA ARG A 249 -32.29 -26.65 20.10
C ARG A 249 -31.46 -25.42 19.76
N VAL A 250 -30.15 -25.52 19.89
CA VAL A 250 -29.23 -24.46 19.50
C VAL A 250 -28.20 -25.04 18.54
N THR A 251 -28.14 -24.49 17.33
CA THR A 251 -27.18 -24.91 16.30
C THR A 251 -25.99 -23.96 16.30
N SER A 252 -24.80 -24.45 16.65
CA SER A 252 -23.55 -23.68 16.60
C SER A 252 -23.10 -23.52 15.14
N ILE A 253 -23.01 -22.28 14.66
CA ILE A 253 -22.58 -21.93 13.30
C ILE A 253 -21.41 -20.96 13.34
N SER A 254 -20.38 -21.18 12.52
CA SER A 254 -19.25 -20.26 12.35
C SER A 254 -19.69 -18.93 11.74
N ILE A 255 -19.24 -17.82 12.33
CA ILE A 255 -19.36 -16.46 11.77
C ILE A 255 -18.00 -15.87 11.38
N ARG A 256 -16.95 -16.70 11.34
CA ARG A 256 -15.61 -16.33 10.84
C ARG A 256 -15.63 -16.05 9.34
N SER A 257 -14.52 -15.52 8.81
CA SER A 257 -14.31 -15.55 7.36
C SER A 257 -14.09 -16.98 6.87
N HIS A 258 -14.68 -17.25 5.72
CA HIS A 258 -14.58 -18.48 4.95
C HIS A 258 -14.07 -18.10 3.56
N ARG A 259 -13.19 -18.92 2.99
CA ARG A 259 -12.65 -18.71 1.64
C ARG A 259 -13.13 -19.82 0.73
N PHE A 260 -13.91 -19.42 -0.27
CA PHE A 260 -14.34 -20.29 -1.35
C PHE A 260 -13.40 -20.11 -2.55
N GLU A 261 -12.70 -21.17 -2.95
CA GLU A 261 -11.77 -21.14 -4.08
C GLU A 261 -12.47 -21.54 -5.38
N MET A 262 -12.18 -20.82 -6.46
CA MET A 262 -12.75 -21.03 -7.79
C MET A 262 -11.61 -21.34 -8.76
N THR A 263 -11.07 -22.55 -8.70
CA THR A 263 -9.87 -22.95 -9.45
C THR A 263 -10.02 -24.33 -10.08
N GLY A 264 -9.24 -24.62 -11.13
CA GLY A 264 -9.29 -25.90 -11.82
C GLY A 264 -10.68 -26.23 -12.36
N ALA A 265 -11.29 -27.31 -11.86
CA ALA A 265 -12.63 -27.74 -12.27
C ALA A 265 -13.77 -26.84 -11.74
N GLU A 266 -13.51 -26.01 -10.72
CA GLU A 266 -14.48 -25.06 -10.16
C GLU A 266 -14.23 -23.61 -10.63
N ALA A 267 -13.28 -23.43 -11.56
CA ALA A 267 -13.09 -22.16 -12.26
C ALA A 267 -14.39 -21.70 -12.95
N ILE A 268 -14.59 -20.39 -13.06
CA ILE A 268 -15.78 -19.82 -13.69
C ILE A 268 -15.52 -19.63 -15.17
N GLU A 269 -16.40 -20.17 -16.02
CA GLU A 269 -16.34 -19.97 -17.47
C GLU A 269 -17.47 -19.03 -17.93
N PHE A 270 -17.13 -18.03 -18.75
CA PHE A 270 -18.08 -17.08 -19.32
C PHE A 270 -17.65 -16.59 -20.71
N PRO A 271 -18.61 -16.26 -21.61
CA PRO A 271 -18.28 -15.64 -22.88
C PRO A 271 -17.93 -14.15 -22.74
N SER A 272 -16.90 -13.73 -23.45
CA SER A 272 -16.57 -12.34 -23.75
C SER A 272 -17.55 -11.70 -24.77
N SER A 273 -17.49 -10.39 -24.96
CA SER A 273 -18.30 -9.66 -25.95
C SER A 273 -18.08 -10.15 -27.40
N ASP A 274 -16.87 -10.59 -27.74
CA ASP A 274 -16.49 -11.20 -29.02
C ASP A 274 -16.67 -12.73 -29.04
N SER A 275 -17.44 -13.28 -28.10
CA SER A 275 -17.89 -14.69 -28.05
C SER A 275 -16.78 -15.74 -27.88
N PHE A 276 -15.65 -15.38 -27.27
CA PHE A 276 -14.66 -16.35 -26.78
C PHE A 276 -14.96 -16.74 -25.34
N ASP A 277 -14.87 -18.04 -25.02
CA ASP A 277 -15.01 -18.55 -23.66
C ASP A 277 -13.77 -18.22 -22.82
N ILE A 278 -13.97 -17.39 -21.80
CA ILE A 278 -12.95 -16.97 -20.85
C ILE A 278 -13.08 -17.82 -19.59
N ARG A 279 -11.97 -18.41 -19.13
CA ARG A 279 -11.89 -19.08 -17.83
C ARG A 279 -11.28 -18.15 -16.79
N LEU A 280 -11.99 -17.96 -15.68
CA LEU A 280 -11.58 -17.14 -14.56
C LEU A 280 -11.24 -18.03 -13.36
N GLU A 281 -10.07 -17.81 -12.79
CA GLU A 281 -9.65 -18.40 -11.52
C GLU A 281 -9.53 -17.33 -10.44
N GLY A 282 -9.94 -17.66 -9.22
CA GLY A 282 -9.92 -16.70 -8.12
C GLY A 282 -10.40 -17.30 -6.80
N PHE A 283 -10.70 -16.44 -5.83
CA PHE A 283 -11.37 -16.83 -4.60
C PHE A 283 -12.30 -15.71 -4.12
N VAL A 284 -13.32 -16.10 -3.35
CA VAL A 284 -14.20 -15.19 -2.62
C VAL A 284 -13.99 -15.46 -1.13
N GLU A 285 -13.57 -14.44 -0.40
CA GLU A 285 -13.52 -14.46 1.06
C GLU A 285 -14.73 -13.71 1.63
N TRP A 286 -15.52 -14.40 2.44
CA TRP A 286 -16.83 -13.98 2.89
C TRP A 286 -17.11 -14.42 4.33
N SER A 287 -18.07 -13.80 4.99
CA SER A 287 -18.55 -14.19 6.33
C SER A 287 -20.08 -14.04 6.42
N ILE A 288 -20.69 -14.61 7.46
CA ILE A 288 -22.11 -14.41 7.73
C ILE A 288 -22.28 -13.17 8.60
N VAL A 289 -23.18 -12.25 8.20
CA VAL A 289 -23.54 -11.08 9.02
C VAL A 289 -24.19 -11.57 10.32
N PRO A 290 -23.60 -11.37 11.52
CA PRO A 290 -24.04 -12.05 12.74
C PRO A 290 -25.51 -11.78 13.11
N ASP A 291 -26.00 -10.58 12.86
CA ASP A 291 -27.37 -10.17 13.17
C ASP A 291 -28.41 -10.76 12.20
N ARG A 292 -27.98 -11.21 11.01
CA ARG A 292 -28.83 -11.88 10.01
C ARG A 292 -28.67 -13.40 10.01
N LEU A 293 -27.72 -13.95 10.77
CA LEU A 293 -27.47 -15.39 10.85
C LEU A 293 -28.74 -16.24 11.05
N PRO A 294 -29.71 -15.90 11.94
CA PRO A 294 -30.94 -16.69 12.06
C PRO A 294 -31.79 -16.69 10.78
N GLU A 295 -31.90 -15.54 10.11
CA GLU A 295 -32.66 -15.40 8.84
C GLU A 295 -31.98 -16.22 7.72
N THR A 296 -30.66 -16.08 7.59
CA THR A 296 -29.83 -16.83 6.65
C THR A 296 -29.90 -18.34 6.92
N TYR A 297 -29.91 -18.75 8.19
CA TYR A 297 -30.06 -20.16 8.59
C TYR A 297 -31.40 -20.76 8.15
N VAL A 298 -32.53 -20.07 8.34
CA VAL A 298 -33.84 -20.62 7.92
C VAL A 298 -34.01 -20.61 6.41
N LYS A 299 -33.39 -19.67 5.69
CA LYS A 299 -33.46 -19.59 4.22
C LYS A 299 -32.65 -20.66 3.52
N TYR A 300 -31.45 -20.97 4.03
CA TYR A 300 -30.43 -21.74 3.29
C TYR A 300 -29.87 -22.93 4.06
N GLY A 301 -30.08 -23.01 5.37
CA GLY A 301 -29.43 -23.96 6.25
C GLY A 301 -30.31 -25.17 6.59
N GLU A 302 -29.67 -26.33 6.67
CA GLU A 302 -30.20 -27.51 7.32
C GLU A 302 -29.12 -28.07 8.26
N GLY A 303 -29.52 -28.55 9.44
CA GLY A 303 -28.59 -29.12 10.42
C GLY A 303 -27.46 -28.14 10.78
N GLY A 304 -26.20 -28.58 10.63
CA GLY A 304 -25.00 -27.75 10.82
C GLY A 304 -24.33 -27.31 9.50
N GLU A 305 -24.92 -27.58 8.33
CA GLU A 305 -24.25 -27.49 7.02
C GLU A 305 -24.45 -26.14 6.32
N LEU A 306 -24.72 -25.05 7.07
CA LEU A 306 -25.03 -23.75 6.45
C LEU A 306 -23.89 -23.24 5.55
N ILE A 307 -22.63 -23.41 5.92
CA ILE A 307 -21.48 -22.89 5.15
C ILE A 307 -21.43 -23.45 3.72
N PRO A 308 -21.31 -24.77 3.47
CA PRO A 308 -21.29 -25.32 2.11
C PRO A 308 -22.61 -25.06 1.34
N LEU A 309 -23.73 -24.93 2.04
CA LEU A 309 -25.00 -24.56 1.41
C LEU A 309 -24.98 -23.11 0.89
N LEU A 310 -24.42 -22.15 1.64
CA LEU A 310 -24.25 -20.75 1.19
C LEU A 310 -23.28 -20.65 0.02
N GLU A 311 -22.19 -21.44 0.01
CA GLU A 311 -21.24 -21.48 -1.11
C GLU A 311 -21.94 -21.94 -2.40
N LYS A 312 -22.70 -23.03 -2.30
CA LYS A 312 -23.43 -23.64 -3.43
C LYS A 312 -24.63 -22.82 -3.91
N THR A 313 -25.33 -22.10 -3.02
CA THR A 313 -26.60 -21.41 -3.33
C THR A 313 -26.47 -19.91 -3.55
N ILE A 314 -25.45 -19.26 -2.98
CA ILE A 314 -25.23 -17.81 -3.06
C ILE A 314 -23.89 -17.50 -3.74
N ILE A 315 -22.76 -17.88 -3.13
CA ILE A 315 -21.43 -17.44 -3.56
C ILE A 315 -21.15 -17.84 -5.00
N LEU A 316 -21.18 -19.15 -5.30
CA LEU A 316 -20.86 -19.67 -6.62
C LEU A 316 -21.87 -19.24 -7.71
N PRO A 317 -23.20 -19.27 -7.48
CA PRO A 317 -24.17 -18.75 -8.46
C PRO A 317 -24.02 -17.26 -8.74
N TYR A 318 -23.84 -16.42 -7.71
CA TYR A 318 -23.66 -14.97 -7.90
C TYR A 318 -22.32 -14.66 -8.55
N ALA A 319 -21.23 -15.33 -8.15
CA ALA A 319 -19.94 -15.19 -8.80
C ALA A 319 -20.03 -15.55 -10.30
N ARG A 320 -20.64 -16.69 -10.65
CA ARG A 320 -20.87 -17.06 -12.06
C ARG A 320 -21.71 -16.02 -12.82
N SER A 321 -22.78 -15.53 -12.20
CA SER A 321 -23.67 -14.53 -12.80
C SER A 321 -22.96 -13.19 -13.06
N PHE A 322 -22.24 -12.66 -12.07
CA PHE A 322 -21.54 -11.38 -12.21
C PHE A 322 -20.28 -11.47 -13.06
N SER A 323 -19.51 -12.56 -13.00
CA SER A 323 -18.41 -12.80 -13.94
C SER A 323 -18.91 -12.80 -15.39
N ARG A 324 -20.07 -13.41 -15.67
CA ARG A 324 -20.69 -13.37 -17.00
C ARG A 324 -21.19 -11.97 -17.37
N LEU A 325 -21.90 -11.29 -16.46
CA LEU A 325 -22.48 -9.96 -16.72
C LEU A 325 -21.39 -8.92 -16.95
N VAL A 326 -20.39 -8.84 -16.07
CA VAL A 326 -19.24 -7.93 -16.21
C VAL A 326 -18.37 -8.37 -17.39
N GLY A 327 -18.11 -9.68 -17.54
CA GLY A 327 -17.23 -10.23 -18.56
C GLY A 327 -17.71 -10.00 -19.99
N SER A 328 -19.03 -10.07 -20.20
CA SER A 328 -19.66 -9.80 -21.50
C SER A 328 -19.54 -8.35 -22.01
N GLN A 329 -19.02 -7.43 -21.18
CA GLN A 329 -18.76 -6.03 -21.58
C GLN A 329 -17.37 -5.82 -22.21
N TYR A 330 -16.47 -6.79 -22.09
CA TYR A 330 -15.07 -6.70 -22.53
C TYR A 330 -14.79 -7.67 -23.68
N ASN A 331 -13.81 -7.37 -24.53
CA ASN A 331 -13.31 -8.30 -25.54
C ASN A 331 -12.32 -9.28 -24.91
N ALA A 332 -12.14 -10.45 -25.50
CA ALA A 332 -11.19 -11.46 -25.03
C ALA A 332 -9.74 -10.93 -24.92
N ARG A 333 -9.35 -10.02 -25.82
CA ARG A 333 -8.04 -9.34 -25.79
C ARG A 333 -7.86 -8.45 -24.56
N ASP A 334 -8.94 -7.86 -24.06
CA ASP A 334 -8.86 -6.83 -23.01
C ASP A 334 -8.45 -7.49 -21.69
N PHE A 335 -8.85 -8.74 -21.47
CA PHE A 335 -8.42 -9.60 -20.37
C PHE A 335 -6.93 -10.00 -20.40
N ILE A 336 -6.18 -9.69 -21.45
CA ILE A 336 -4.71 -9.86 -21.46
C ILE A 336 -4.04 -8.63 -20.81
N SER A 337 -4.67 -7.45 -20.91
CA SER A 337 -4.13 -6.19 -20.36
C SER A 337 -4.35 -6.06 -18.83
N GLY A 338 -3.30 -5.66 -18.10
CA GLY A 338 -3.35 -5.54 -16.64
C GLY A 338 -4.39 -4.53 -16.12
N ASP A 339 -4.50 -3.37 -16.76
CA ASP A 339 -5.42 -2.30 -16.33
C ASP A 339 -6.89 -2.72 -16.44
N THR A 340 -7.23 -3.54 -17.43
CA THR A 340 -8.61 -4.01 -17.63
C THR A 340 -8.95 -5.15 -16.68
N LYS A 341 -7.99 -6.06 -16.37
CA LYS A 341 -8.15 -7.05 -15.29
C LYS A 341 -8.53 -6.37 -13.96
N LEU A 342 -7.88 -5.25 -13.63
CA LEU A 342 -8.17 -4.50 -12.41
C LEU A 342 -9.59 -3.92 -12.38
N LYS A 343 -10.03 -3.28 -13.48
CA LYS A 343 -11.40 -2.74 -13.61
C LYS A 343 -12.46 -3.83 -13.52
N PHE A 344 -12.25 -4.94 -14.22
CA PHE A 344 -13.11 -6.12 -14.14
C PHE A 344 -13.25 -6.62 -12.69
N GLN A 345 -12.13 -6.78 -11.97
CA GLN A 345 -12.15 -7.24 -10.57
C GLN A 345 -12.94 -6.27 -9.68
N GLN A 346 -12.75 -4.96 -9.82
CA GLN A 346 -13.46 -3.96 -9.02
C GLN A 346 -14.98 -4.00 -9.25
N GLU A 347 -15.43 -4.10 -10.50
CA GLU A 347 -16.87 -4.17 -10.80
C GLU A 347 -17.47 -5.52 -10.36
N PHE A 348 -16.75 -6.63 -10.57
CA PHE A 348 -17.12 -7.96 -10.10
C PHE A 348 -17.27 -8.01 -8.57
N GLU A 349 -16.27 -7.54 -7.83
CA GLU A 349 -16.28 -7.49 -6.36
C GLU A 349 -17.43 -6.62 -5.85
N SER A 350 -17.64 -5.44 -6.46
CA SER A 350 -18.70 -4.52 -6.07
C SER A 350 -20.09 -5.15 -6.22
N ARG A 351 -20.39 -5.74 -7.38
CA ARG A 351 -21.69 -6.38 -7.64
C ARG A 351 -21.91 -7.61 -6.76
N LEU A 352 -20.87 -8.42 -6.56
CA LEU A 352 -20.92 -9.60 -5.70
C LEU A 352 -21.17 -9.22 -4.24
N ARG A 353 -20.47 -8.21 -3.72
CA ARG A 353 -20.65 -7.70 -2.35
C ARG A 353 -22.07 -7.17 -2.12
N GLU A 354 -22.60 -6.36 -3.04
CA GLU A 354 -23.96 -5.80 -2.95
C GLU A 354 -25.02 -6.91 -2.90
N ALA A 355 -24.95 -7.88 -3.81
CA ALA A 355 -25.92 -8.96 -3.91
C ALA A 355 -25.87 -9.94 -2.72
N CYS A 356 -24.66 -10.31 -2.27
CA CYS A 356 -24.49 -11.17 -1.09
C CYS A 356 -25.00 -10.50 0.19
N ALA A 357 -24.75 -9.20 0.37
CA ALA A 357 -25.19 -8.46 1.55
C ALA A 357 -26.71 -8.47 1.72
N ALA A 358 -27.46 -8.40 0.61
CA ALA A 358 -28.91 -8.54 0.60
C ALA A 358 -29.40 -9.89 1.17
N GLN A 359 -28.59 -10.96 1.07
CA GLN A 359 -28.87 -12.29 1.62
C GLN A 359 -28.28 -12.55 3.02
N GLY A 360 -27.64 -11.54 3.64
CA GLY A 360 -27.01 -11.66 4.96
C GLY A 360 -25.60 -12.25 4.94
N VAL A 361 -24.94 -12.22 3.78
CA VAL A 361 -23.55 -12.66 3.59
C VAL A 361 -22.68 -11.45 3.25
N GLU A 362 -21.63 -11.21 4.04
CA GLU A 362 -20.67 -10.13 3.80
C GLU A 362 -19.50 -10.66 2.96
N VAL A 363 -19.25 -10.05 1.80
CA VAL A 363 -18.05 -10.35 1.00
C VAL A 363 -16.94 -9.41 1.42
N LEU A 364 -15.95 -9.95 2.13
CA LEU A 364 -14.77 -9.23 2.57
C LEU A 364 -13.89 -8.89 1.37
N GLN A 365 -13.64 -9.87 0.50
CA GLN A 365 -12.80 -9.71 -0.69
C GLN A 365 -13.19 -10.70 -1.79
N ALA A 366 -13.09 -10.30 -3.06
CA ALA A 366 -13.23 -11.22 -4.19
C ALA A 366 -12.06 -10.98 -5.17
N LEU A 367 -11.03 -11.83 -5.11
CA LEU A 367 -9.85 -11.69 -5.95
C LEU A 367 -9.92 -12.58 -7.18
N VAL A 368 -9.55 -11.99 -8.32
CA VAL A 368 -9.35 -12.68 -9.58
C VAL A 368 -7.85 -12.94 -9.72
N ARG A 369 -7.44 -14.20 -9.60
CA ARG A 369 -6.04 -14.62 -9.68
C ARG A 369 -5.56 -14.64 -11.12
N ASP A 370 -6.33 -15.26 -12.00
CA ASP A 370 -6.03 -15.28 -13.42
C ASP A 370 -7.31 -15.26 -14.28
N ILE A 371 -7.14 -14.78 -15.50
CA ILE A 371 -8.16 -14.74 -16.54
C ILE A 371 -7.50 -15.31 -17.80
N ILE A 372 -7.94 -16.50 -18.18
CA ILE A 372 -7.34 -17.35 -19.20
C ILE A 372 -8.24 -17.33 -20.44
N PRO A 373 -7.89 -16.56 -21.49
CA PRO A 373 -8.56 -16.66 -22.79
C PRO A 373 -8.15 -17.95 -23.53
N PRO A 374 -8.89 -18.37 -24.57
CA PRO A 374 -8.54 -19.54 -25.37
C PRO A 374 -7.19 -19.40 -26.07
N GLU A 375 -6.42 -20.50 -26.15
CA GLU A 375 -5.08 -20.50 -26.74
C GLU A 375 -5.05 -19.99 -28.19
N ALA A 376 -6.10 -20.31 -28.98
CA ALA A 376 -6.23 -19.93 -30.38
C ALA A 376 -6.14 -18.41 -30.66
N ILE A 377 -6.41 -17.55 -29.68
CA ILE A 377 -6.23 -16.09 -29.78
C ILE A 377 -5.07 -15.56 -28.94
N LYS A 378 -4.64 -16.30 -27.92
CA LYS A 378 -3.55 -15.91 -27.02
C LYS A 378 -2.26 -15.67 -27.80
N ASP A 379 -1.87 -16.61 -28.65
CA ASP A 379 -0.60 -16.51 -29.38
C ASP A 379 -0.62 -15.40 -30.45
N PRO A 380 -1.64 -15.29 -31.34
CA PRO A 380 -1.71 -14.18 -32.29
C PRO A 380 -1.77 -12.78 -31.65
N ILE A 381 -2.37 -12.64 -30.46
CA ILE A 381 -2.38 -11.36 -29.74
C ILE A 381 -1.01 -11.06 -29.13
N ASN A 382 -0.36 -12.04 -28.49
CA ASN A 382 1.00 -11.90 -27.98
C ASN A 382 2.00 -11.54 -29.09
N GLU A 383 1.95 -12.25 -30.22
CA GLU A 383 2.75 -11.94 -31.41
C GLU A 383 2.50 -10.52 -31.92
N ARG A 384 1.25 -10.06 -31.90
CA ARG A 384 0.88 -8.71 -32.36
C ARG A 384 1.38 -7.61 -31.43
N GLU A 385 1.39 -7.81 -30.11
CA GLU A 385 1.97 -6.82 -29.19
C GLU A 385 3.51 -6.83 -29.24
N ILE A 386 4.15 -8.00 -29.35
CA ILE A 386 5.59 -8.09 -29.65
C ILE A 386 5.91 -7.37 -30.96
N ALA A 387 5.05 -7.47 -31.98
CA ALA A 387 5.22 -6.75 -33.24
C ALA A 387 5.07 -5.22 -33.07
N LYS A 388 4.15 -4.73 -32.23
CA LYS A 388 4.06 -3.29 -31.91
C LYS A 388 5.30 -2.79 -31.18
N GLU A 389 5.79 -3.52 -30.19
CA GLU A 389 7.04 -3.16 -29.49
C GLU A 389 8.23 -3.10 -30.45
N ARG A 390 8.34 -4.07 -31.38
CA ARG A 390 9.36 -4.06 -32.44
C ARG A 390 9.21 -2.87 -33.39
N ILE A 391 7.99 -2.51 -33.80
CA ILE A 391 7.74 -1.32 -34.61
C ILE A 391 8.23 -0.07 -33.88
N LEU A 392 7.87 0.10 -32.60
CA LEU A 392 8.31 1.23 -31.78
C LEU A 392 9.85 1.28 -31.65
N GLN A 393 10.51 0.13 -31.45
CA GLN A 393 11.97 0.04 -31.44
C GLN A 393 12.58 0.42 -32.80
N TYR A 394 12.01 -0.03 -33.92
CA TYR A 394 12.49 0.35 -35.24
C TYR A 394 12.27 1.83 -35.55
N GLU A 395 11.14 2.43 -35.15
CA GLU A 395 10.91 3.88 -35.27
C GLU A 395 11.95 4.68 -34.48
N GLN A 396 12.28 4.25 -33.25
CA GLN A 396 13.35 4.87 -32.46
C GLN A 396 14.73 4.72 -33.12
N GLN A 397 15.06 3.54 -33.67
CA GLN A 397 16.30 3.30 -34.40
C GLN A 397 16.39 4.14 -35.69
N ILE A 398 15.30 4.24 -36.47
CA ILE A 398 15.23 5.07 -37.67
C ILE A 398 15.42 6.54 -37.31
N LYS A 399 14.74 7.03 -36.26
CA LYS A 399 14.88 8.42 -35.80
C LYS A 399 16.30 8.73 -35.31
N TYR A 400 16.93 7.80 -34.60
CA TYR A 400 18.33 7.93 -34.19
C TYR A 400 19.26 7.96 -35.40
N ALA A 401 19.10 7.03 -36.36
CA ALA A 401 19.90 6.98 -37.58
C ALA A 401 19.71 8.23 -38.47
N GLN A 402 18.50 8.78 -38.55
CA GLN A 402 18.24 10.07 -39.22
C GLN A 402 18.95 11.22 -38.53
N THR A 403 18.86 11.32 -37.20
CA THR A 403 19.52 12.37 -36.40
C THR A 403 21.05 12.29 -36.58
N GLU A 404 21.62 11.09 -36.57
CA GLU A 404 23.05 10.88 -36.78
C GLU A 404 23.48 11.18 -38.23
N ALA A 405 22.67 10.80 -39.23
CA ALA A 405 22.92 11.14 -40.63
C ALA A 405 22.83 12.66 -40.90
N GLU A 406 21.93 13.37 -40.22
CA GLU A 406 21.88 14.84 -40.24
C GLU A 406 23.11 15.46 -39.57
N ARG A 407 23.54 14.93 -38.42
CA ARG A 407 24.78 15.36 -37.74
C ARG A 407 26.01 15.18 -38.64
N VAL A 408 26.15 14.03 -39.29
CA VAL A 408 27.24 13.78 -40.24
C VAL A 408 27.19 14.74 -41.43
N LYS A 409 26.02 14.99 -42.02
CA LYS A 409 25.85 15.99 -43.10
C LYS A 409 26.21 17.41 -42.64
N GLN A 410 25.84 17.79 -41.42
CA GLN A 410 26.22 19.08 -40.84
C GLN A 410 27.74 19.17 -40.65
N GLU A 411 28.38 18.13 -40.12
CA GLU A 411 29.83 18.07 -39.95
C GLU A 411 30.58 18.10 -41.30
N GLU A 412 30.10 17.40 -42.33
CA GLU A 412 30.65 17.48 -43.68
C GLU A 412 30.45 18.86 -44.31
N THR A 413 29.28 19.49 -44.12
CA THR A 413 29.01 20.84 -44.60
C THR A 413 29.91 21.86 -43.91
N VAL A 414 30.16 21.71 -42.60
CA VAL A 414 31.12 22.54 -41.86
C VAL A 414 32.53 22.33 -42.41
N LYS A 415 32.97 21.09 -42.66
CA LYS A 415 34.29 20.80 -43.28
C LYS A 415 34.44 21.44 -44.66
N GLN A 416 33.41 21.36 -45.50
CA GLN A 416 33.39 22.03 -46.81
C GLN A 416 33.47 23.55 -46.67
N ASN A 417 32.67 24.15 -45.77
CA ASN A 417 32.68 25.58 -45.52
C ASN A 417 34.02 26.07 -44.95
N THR A 418 34.70 25.29 -44.09
CA THR A 418 36.05 25.62 -43.62
C THR A 418 37.07 25.57 -44.75
N ALA A 419 37.03 24.55 -45.62
CA ALA A 419 37.93 24.45 -46.77
C ALA A 419 37.72 25.59 -47.79
N ILE A 420 36.47 25.97 -48.05
CA ILE A 420 36.12 27.13 -48.88
C ILE A 420 36.60 28.43 -48.20
N GLY A 421 36.45 28.56 -46.88
CA GLY A 421 36.94 29.69 -46.10
C GLY A 421 38.47 29.85 -46.18
N GLU A 422 39.21 28.75 -46.08
CA GLU A 422 40.67 28.73 -46.23
C GLU A 422 41.12 29.07 -47.66
N ALA A 423 40.45 28.52 -48.68
CA ALA A 423 40.72 28.85 -50.07
C ALA A 423 40.45 30.34 -50.38
N ASN A 424 39.30 30.87 -49.93
CA ASN A 424 38.96 32.29 -50.06
C ASN A 424 39.97 33.19 -49.33
N LYS A 425 40.42 32.78 -48.13
CA LYS A 425 41.48 33.50 -47.40
C LYS A 425 42.79 33.53 -48.18
N ALA A 426 43.18 32.44 -48.84
CA ALA A 426 44.36 32.40 -49.69
C ALA A 426 44.24 33.37 -50.88
N VAL A 427 43.11 33.38 -51.59
CA VAL A 427 42.84 34.31 -52.70
C VAL A 427 42.92 35.77 -52.24
N VAL A 428 42.23 36.14 -51.16
CA VAL A 428 42.26 37.50 -50.60
C VAL A 428 43.66 37.91 -50.13
N THR A 429 44.47 36.95 -49.66
CA THR A 429 45.86 37.23 -49.26
C THR A 429 46.74 37.54 -50.48
N ILE A 430 46.59 36.77 -51.56
CA ILE A 430 47.30 37.00 -52.84
C ILE A 430 46.88 38.35 -53.46
N GLU A 431 45.57 38.64 -53.49
CA GLU A 431 45.03 39.90 -54.02
C GLU A 431 45.56 41.12 -53.24
N LYS A 432 45.57 41.04 -51.90
CA LYS A 432 46.15 42.11 -51.05
C LYS A 432 47.65 42.29 -51.27
N GLN A 433 48.41 41.21 -51.43
CA GLN A 433 49.84 41.31 -51.73
C GLN A 433 50.08 41.98 -53.08
N ALA A 434 49.38 41.55 -54.14
CA ALA A 434 49.47 42.17 -55.46
C ALA A 434 49.08 43.66 -55.44
N GLN A 435 48.08 44.04 -54.64
CA GLN A 435 47.66 45.43 -54.50
C GLN A 435 48.68 46.28 -53.71
N GLN A 436 49.28 45.74 -52.65
CA GLN A 436 50.39 46.39 -51.94
C GLN A 436 51.62 46.60 -52.84
N ASP A 437 52.01 45.58 -53.60
CA ASP A 437 53.14 45.66 -54.55
C ASP A 437 52.88 46.71 -55.65
N TYR A 438 51.64 46.81 -56.14
CA TYR A 438 51.23 47.85 -57.08
C TYR A 438 51.34 49.26 -56.47
N GLU A 439 50.85 49.47 -55.25
CA GLU A 439 50.93 50.77 -54.55
C GLU A 439 52.37 51.19 -54.24
N VAL A 440 53.22 50.24 -53.81
CA VAL A 440 54.66 50.47 -53.62
C VAL A 440 55.32 50.86 -54.95
N THR A 441 55.02 50.14 -56.03
CA THR A 441 55.56 50.40 -57.38
C THR A 441 55.12 51.76 -57.93
N LEU A 442 53.85 52.13 -57.75
CA LEU A 442 53.33 53.47 -58.08
C LEU A 442 54.08 54.56 -57.31
N THR A 443 54.31 54.35 -56.02
CA THR A 443 54.99 55.32 -55.14
C THR A 443 56.45 55.51 -55.55
N GLN A 444 57.19 54.43 -55.79
CA GLN A 444 58.55 54.48 -56.34
C GLN A 444 58.60 55.17 -57.71
N THR A 445 57.60 54.95 -58.56
CA THR A 445 57.52 55.57 -59.90
C THR A 445 57.27 57.08 -59.80
N ARG A 446 56.39 57.52 -58.89
CA ARG A 446 56.17 58.94 -58.58
C ARG A 446 57.44 59.60 -58.03
N GLN A 447 58.17 58.93 -57.13
CA GLN A 447 59.47 59.42 -56.63
C GLN A 447 60.51 59.54 -57.76
N LYS A 448 60.66 58.53 -58.62
CA LYS A 448 61.56 58.59 -59.79
C LYS A 448 61.22 59.75 -60.71
N LEU A 449 59.93 59.99 -60.98
CA LEU A 449 59.45 61.12 -61.78
C LEU A 449 59.74 62.48 -61.12
N ALA A 450 59.58 62.60 -59.80
CA ALA A 450 59.94 63.81 -59.05
C ALA A 450 61.45 64.10 -59.13
N VAL A 451 62.29 63.09 -58.90
CA VAL A 451 63.76 63.22 -59.02
C VAL A 451 64.17 63.59 -60.46
N ALA A 452 63.52 63.01 -61.48
CA ALA A 452 63.79 63.35 -62.88
C ALA A 452 63.43 64.81 -63.22
N LYS A 453 62.29 65.33 -62.72
CA LYS A 453 61.93 66.75 -62.85
C LYS A 453 62.95 67.67 -62.18
N LEU A 454 63.35 67.35 -60.94
CA LEU A 454 64.35 68.10 -60.19
C LEU A 454 65.72 68.13 -60.91
N ARG A 455 66.13 67.01 -61.51
CA ARG A 455 67.33 66.96 -62.37
C ARG A 455 67.20 67.83 -63.62
N LEU A 456 66.03 67.87 -64.25
CA LEU A 456 65.79 68.70 -65.43
C LEU A 456 65.82 70.20 -65.11
N GLU A 457 65.27 70.61 -63.96
CA GLU A 457 65.37 71.99 -63.46
C GLU A 457 66.81 72.36 -63.11
N ALA A 458 67.54 71.50 -62.40
CA ALA A 458 68.95 71.70 -62.08
C ALA A 458 69.82 71.82 -63.35
N ALA A 459 69.57 70.98 -64.37
CA ALA A 459 70.27 71.03 -65.65
C ALA A 459 69.98 72.32 -66.43
N ARG A 460 68.75 72.85 -66.38
CA ARG A 460 68.41 74.17 -66.95
C ARG A 460 69.16 75.29 -66.23
N GLN A 461 69.11 75.33 -64.90
CA GLN A 461 69.84 76.35 -64.12
C GLN A 461 71.36 76.28 -64.36
N GLN A 462 71.93 75.08 -64.52
CA GLN A 462 73.33 74.92 -64.90
C GLN A 462 73.63 75.45 -66.32
N ALA A 463 72.74 75.23 -67.29
CA ALA A 463 72.88 75.78 -68.64
C ALA A 463 72.79 77.32 -68.65
N ASP A 464 71.81 77.89 -67.94
CA ASP A 464 71.64 79.34 -67.81
C ASP A 464 72.87 79.99 -67.13
N ALA A 465 73.36 79.37 -66.04
CA ALA A 465 74.58 79.80 -65.37
C ALA A 465 75.82 79.71 -66.27
N LEU A 466 75.92 78.67 -67.11
CA LEU A 466 77.02 78.51 -68.06
C LEU A 466 77.00 79.60 -69.15
N VAL A 467 75.82 79.91 -69.70
CA VAL A 467 75.65 80.99 -70.69
C VAL A 467 76.02 82.35 -70.08
N ALA A 468 75.54 82.64 -68.87
CA ALA A 468 75.89 83.87 -68.15
C ALA A 468 77.41 83.97 -67.88
N ARG A 469 78.06 82.86 -67.52
CA ARG A 469 79.52 82.80 -67.30
C ARG A 469 80.29 83.06 -68.60
N GLY A 470 79.89 82.44 -69.71
CA GLY A 470 80.50 82.65 -71.02
C GLY A 470 80.36 84.08 -71.54
N GLN A 471 79.20 84.73 -71.31
CA GLN A 471 79.00 86.14 -71.63
C GLN A 471 79.91 87.06 -70.77
N ALA A 472 80.07 86.77 -69.48
CA ALA A 472 80.97 87.51 -68.60
C ALA A 472 82.45 87.37 -69.02
N GLU A 473 82.90 86.15 -69.31
CA GLU A 473 84.27 85.87 -69.78
C GLU A 473 84.56 86.55 -71.13
N ALA A 474 83.62 86.52 -72.07
CA ALA A 474 83.74 87.22 -73.35
C ALA A 474 83.88 88.74 -73.18
N ASN A 475 83.09 89.35 -72.27
CA ASN A 475 83.21 90.77 -71.94
C ASN A 475 84.56 91.12 -71.31
N ILE A 476 85.05 90.31 -70.36
CA ILE A 476 86.37 90.50 -69.73
C ILE A 476 87.48 90.44 -70.80
N LEU A 477 87.42 89.46 -71.72
CA LEU A 477 88.40 89.32 -72.79
C LEU A 477 88.40 90.52 -73.75
N LEU A 478 87.21 91.00 -74.15
CA LEU A 478 87.04 92.12 -75.07
C LEU A 478 87.56 93.44 -74.44
N LEU A 479 87.24 93.68 -73.16
CA LEU A 479 87.78 94.81 -72.39
C LEU A 479 89.31 94.75 -72.29
N LYS A 480 89.88 93.59 -71.97
CA LYS A 480 91.33 93.41 -71.87
C LYS A 480 92.03 93.64 -73.21
N LYS A 481 91.47 93.16 -74.32
CA LYS A 481 92.03 93.36 -75.67
C LYS A 481 91.92 94.82 -76.15
N ARG A 482 90.87 95.56 -75.76
CA ARG A 482 90.82 97.02 -75.97
C ARG A 482 91.91 97.75 -75.18
N ALA A 483 92.12 97.39 -73.91
CA ALA A 483 93.15 97.99 -73.07
C ALA A 483 94.59 97.73 -73.56
N GLU A 484 94.85 96.59 -74.20
CA GLU A 484 96.14 96.31 -74.86
C GLU A 484 96.32 97.09 -76.17
N ALA A 485 95.25 97.36 -76.91
CA ALA A 485 95.30 98.00 -78.22
C ALA A 485 95.42 99.54 -78.18
N GLU A 486 94.79 100.21 -77.21
CA GLU A 486 94.82 101.69 -77.15
C GLU A 486 96.21 102.30 -76.94
N PRO A 487 97.06 101.83 -76.00
CA PRO A 487 98.41 102.36 -75.82
C PRO A 487 99.27 102.14 -77.07
N LEU A 488 99.11 100.99 -77.74
CA LEU A 488 99.82 100.69 -78.98
C LEU A 488 99.37 101.64 -80.11
N ARG A 489 98.07 101.93 -80.22
CA ARG A 489 97.54 102.91 -81.18
C ARG A 489 98.05 104.33 -80.90
N GLN A 490 98.13 104.74 -79.64
CA GLN A 490 98.70 106.03 -79.25
C GLN A 490 100.19 106.13 -79.58
N GLN A 491 100.96 105.06 -79.34
CA GLN A 491 102.37 105.00 -79.74
C GLN A 491 102.53 105.10 -81.26
N ILE A 492 101.77 104.34 -82.05
CA ILE A 492 101.84 104.40 -83.52
C ILE A 492 101.48 105.82 -84.04
N ALA A 493 100.49 106.48 -83.45
CA ALA A 493 100.10 107.84 -83.81
C ALA A 493 101.20 108.88 -83.55
N ALA A 494 101.96 108.74 -82.46
CA ALA A 494 103.04 109.67 -82.09
C ALA A 494 104.24 109.66 -83.07
N PHE A 495 104.44 108.57 -83.83
CA PHE A 495 105.53 108.43 -84.81
C PHE A 495 105.10 108.79 -86.25
N GLY A 496 103.87 109.27 -86.46
CA GLY A 496 103.36 109.70 -87.77
C GLY A 496 103.08 108.58 -88.78
N GLY A 497 103.16 107.31 -88.37
CA GLY A 497 102.88 106.16 -89.23
C GLY A 497 103.46 104.83 -88.71
N GLY A 498 102.88 103.72 -89.17
CA GLY A 498 103.30 102.36 -88.78
C GLY A 498 104.73 102.05 -89.19
N ASP A 499 105.13 102.40 -90.42
CA ASP A 499 106.51 102.20 -90.91
C ASP A 499 107.55 102.99 -90.11
N SER A 500 107.21 104.20 -89.65
CA SER A 500 108.09 105.04 -88.82
C SER A 500 108.32 104.42 -87.44
N TYR A 501 107.26 103.92 -86.80
CA TYR A 501 107.36 103.20 -85.52
C TYR A 501 108.14 101.89 -85.69
N ALA A 502 107.88 101.13 -86.76
CA ALA A 502 108.60 99.89 -87.07
C ALA A 502 110.10 100.15 -87.29
N ARG A 503 110.49 101.21 -88.00
CA ARG A 503 111.90 101.62 -88.15
C ARG A 503 112.54 101.99 -86.82
N TYR A 504 111.87 102.79 -85.98
CA TYR A 504 112.37 103.13 -84.65
C TYR A 504 112.57 101.88 -83.77
N PHE A 505 111.58 100.99 -83.71
CA PHE A 505 111.65 99.75 -82.93
C PHE A 505 112.73 98.80 -83.46
N PHE A 506 112.90 98.70 -84.78
CA PHE A 506 113.96 97.92 -85.42
C PHE A 506 115.35 98.47 -85.07
N TYR A 507 115.58 99.78 -85.17
CA TYR A 507 116.84 100.39 -84.74
C TYR A 507 117.08 100.19 -83.24
N GLN A 508 116.06 100.35 -82.39
CA GLN A 508 116.17 100.13 -80.94
C GLN A 508 116.55 98.67 -80.59
N LYS A 509 116.10 97.69 -81.37
CA LYS A 509 116.38 96.27 -81.13
C LYS A 509 117.65 95.73 -81.80
N ILE A 510 118.10 96.31 -82.91
CA ILE A 510 119.24 95.77 -83.68
C ILE A 510 120.50 96.63 -83.56
N ALA A 511 120.41 97.96 -83.42
CA ALA A 511 121.60 98.82 -83.36
C ALA A 511 122.61 98.49 -82.23
N PRO A 512 122.19 98.05 -81.01
CA PRO A 512 123.15 97.64 -79.97
C PRO A 512 123.98 96.38 -80.31
N SER A 513 123.58 95.64 -81.36
CA SER A 513 124.06 94.28 -81.65
C SER A 513 125.05 94.21 -82.82
N ILE A 514 125.21 95.28 -83.61
CA ILE A 514 126.07 95.30 -84.80
C ILE A 514 127.43 95.92 -84.44
N LYS A 515 128.48 95.09 -84.35
CA LYS A 515 129.86 95.53 -84.06
C LYS A 515 130.78 95.61 -85.30
N SER A 516 130.44 94.93 -86.40
CA SER A 516 131.12 95.08 -87.69
C SER A 516 130.28 94.53 -88.84
N ILE A 517 130.37 95.17 -90.01
CA ILE A 517 129.91 94.63 -91.29
C ILE A 517 131.09 94.80 -92.26
N LEU A 518 131.60 93.68 -92.81
CA LEU A 518 132.65 93.67 -93.82
C LEU A 518 132.05 93.31 -95.17
N SER A 519 132.36 94.12 -96.18
CA SER A 519 131.90 93.97 -97.55
C SER A 519 132.79 93.02 -98.37
N ASN A 520 132.16 92.10 -99.09
CA ASN A 520 132.53 91.82 -100.47
C ASN A 520 131.33 92.22 -101.34
N THR A 521 131.57 92.95 -102.43
CA THR A 521 130.56 93.74 -103.16
C THR A 521 129.68 92.94 -104.13
N GLU A 522 129.91 91.65 -104.30
CA GLU A 522 129.15 90.80 -105.22
C GLU A 522 128.59 89.57 -104.50
N GLY A 523 127.28 89.60 -104.21
CA GLY A 523 126.55 88.49 -103.60
C GLY A 523 125.09 88.84 -103.26
N PRO A 524 124.20 87.85 -103.06
CA PRO A 524 122.75 88.05 -102.99
C PRO A 524 122.27 88.95 -101.84
N PHE A 525 123.08 89.14 -100.80
CA PHE A 525 122.75 90.01 -99.67
C PHE A 525 122.79 91.52 -100.01
N ALA A 526 123.48 91.92 -101.08
CA ALA A 526 123.62 93.33 -101.47
C ALA A 526 122.34 93.94 -102.07
N ASP A 527 121.47 93.11 -102.66
CA ASP A 527 120.24 93.60 -103.32
C ASP A 527 119.18 94.09 -102.33
N LEU A 528 119.17 93.56 -101.10
CA LEU A 528 118.27 93.99 -100.01
C LEU A 528 118.45 95.46 -99.60
N PHE A 529 119.61 96.06 -99.86
CA PHE A 529 119.93 97.42 -99.42
C PHE A 529 119.81 98.48 -100.52
N LYS A 530 119.66 98.10 -101.80
CA LYS A 530 119.57 99.03 -102.94
C LYS A 530 118.32 99.93 -102.91
N GLN A 531 117.22 99.49 -102.31
CA GLN A 531 116.00 100.31 -102.18
C GLN A 531 116.09 101.44 -101.13
N PHE A 532 117.16 101.50 -100.33
CA PHE A 532 117.33 102.53 -99.29
C PHE A 532 118.27 103.69 -99.71
N ALA A 533 118.72 103.74 -100.97
CA ALA A 533 119.73 104.68 -101.45
C ALA A 533 119.36 105.39 -102.77
N ALA A 534 118.26 106.15 -102.78
CA ALA A 534 117.94 107.12 -103.84
C ALA A 534 117.07 108.29 -103.30
N PRO A 535 117.17 109.52 -103.84
CA PRO A 535 116.58 110.73 -103.24
C PRO A 535 115.11 111.02 -103.66
N ALA A 536 114.45 111.90 -102.90
CA ALA A 536 113.00 112.15 -102.96
C ALA A 536 112.53 113.23 -103.97
N PRO A 537 111.28 113.14 -104.46
CA PRO A 537 110.52 114.24 -105.06
C PRO A 537 109.38 114.78 -104.15
N ALA A 538 108.85 115.96 -104.48
CA ALA A 538 107.88 116.75 -103.69
C ALA A 538 106.51 116.98 -104.45
N PRO A 539 105.66 118.01 -104.19
CA PRO A 539 104.55 117.96 -103.20
C PRO A 539 103.12 118.38 -103.70
N LEU A 540 102.07 118.06 -102.90
CA LEU A 540 100.75 118.74 -102.61
C LEU A 540 99.93 119.49 -103.70
N PRO A 541 98.55 119.49 -103.70
CA PRO A 541 97.73 120.33 -102.77
C PRO A 541 96.22 119.96 -102.46
N GLY A 542 95.59 120.70 -101.51
CA GLY A 542 94.12 120.91 -101.29
C GLY A 542 93.34 119.79 -100.55
N GLU A 543 92.64 119.91 -99.40
CA GLU A 543 91.87 120.96 -98.66
C GLU A 543 90.34 121.00 -98.93
N GLU A 544 89.51 120.59 -97.95
CA GLU A 544 88.25 121.26 -97.49
C GLU A 544 87.51 120.51 -96.33
N ARG A 545 86.58 121.21 -95.66
CA ARG A 545 85.65 120.81 -94.54
C ARG A 545 84.26 121.43 -94.89
N PRO A 546 83.04 121.10 -94.31
CA PRO A 546 82.83 121.05 -92.84
C PRO A 546 81.50 120.41 -92.22
N GLN A 547 81.33 120.53 -90.88
CA GLN A 547 80.04 120.57 -90.08
C GLN A 547 79.11 119.30 -90.02
N LYS A 548 78.21 119.03 -89.04
CA LYS A 548 77.95 119.46 -87.62
C LYS A 548 76.91 118.52 -86.90
N VAL A 549 77.13 118.23 -85.59
CA VAL A 549 76.19 118.36 -84.42
C VAL A 549 75.09 117.32 -84.05
N THR A 550 75.16 116.84 -82.77
CA THR A 550 74.18 116.31 -81.74
C THR A 550 72.75 115.87 -82.12
N GLY A 551 71.98 115.00 -81.43
CA GLY A 551 71.98 114.40 -80.06
C GLY A 551 70.57 113.78 -79.78
N VAL A 552 70.07 113.40 -78.58
CA VAL A 552 70.62 113.07 -77.24
C VAL A 552 69.48 112.48 -76.33
N GLN A 553 69.70 111.30 -75.70
CA GLN A 553 69.03 110.72 -74.49
C GLN A 553 67.49 110.46 -74.42
N PRO A 554 66.99 109.66 -73.44
CA PRO A 554 67.69 108.91 -72.37
C PRO A 554 68.00 107.44 -72.71
#